data_AF-A0A920IX30-F1
#
_entry.id   AF-A0A920IX30-F1
#
_cell.length_a   1.000
_cell.length_b   1.000
_cell.length_c   1.000
_cell.angle_alpha   90.00
_cell.angle_beta   90.00
_cell.angle_gamma   90.00
#
_symmetry.space_group_name_H-M   'P 1'
#
loop_
_entity.id
_entity.type
_entity.pdbx_description
1 polymer ?
#
loop_
_entity_poly.entity_id
_entity_poly.type
_entity_poly.pdbx_seq_one_letter_code
_entity_poly.pdbx_strand_id
1 'polypeptide(L)'
;MFWMGIIFQIPIIMFLLGSLGIISHNTLSKYRRWIILIAFIMGALITPTVDPITQVTVALPIIILFELGLLLIRFSSPDKKSLRFYFSFFLVITLIIILIVGLILLKLETNSFIEKLTG
;
A
#
# COMPACT_ATOMS: atom_id res chain seq x y z
N MET A 1 -3.82 5.60 15.67
CA MET A 1 -2.50 5.75 15.01
C MET A 1 -2.29 4.77 13.86
N PHE A 2 -2.59 3.47 14.01
CA PHE A 2 -2.45 2.47 12.93
C PHE A 2 -3.11 2.86 11.60
N TRP A 3 -4.35 3.35 11.64
CA TRP A 3 -5.11 3.74 10.44
C TRP A 3 -4.47 4.85 9.60
N MET A 4 -3.78 5.82 10.23
CA MET A 4 -3.08 6.85 9.45
C MET A 4 -1.94 6.24 8.64
N GLY A 5 -1.17 5.30 9.20
CA GLY A 5 -0.08 4.65 8.49
C GLY A 5 -0.53 4.00 7.17
N ILE A 6 -1.72 3.40 7.15
CA ILE A 6 -2.32 2.84 5.94
C ILE A 6 -2.70 3.96 4.94
N ILE A 7 -3.34 5.03 5.42
CA ILE A 7 -3.76 6.16 4.58
C ILE A 7 -2.54 6.87 3.95
N PHE A 8 -1.43 6.98 4.67
CA PHE A 8 -0.18 7.56 4.15
C PHE A 8 0.45 6.76 3.00
N GLN A 9 0.04 5.49 2.79
CA GLN A 9 0.51 4.70 1.65
C GLN A 9 -0.24 5.02 0.35
N ILE A 10 -1.43 5.63 0.43
CA ILE A 10 -2.28 5.93 -0.73
C ILE A 10 -1.54 6.70 -1.84
N PRO A 11 -0.78 7.79 -1.57
CA PRO A 11 -0.07 8.52 -2.63
C PRO A 11 0.97 7.65 -3.36
N ILE A 12 1.69 6.80 -2.62
CA ILE A 12 2.71 5.89 -3.16
C ILE A 12 2.06 4.83 -4.04
N ILE A 13 0.97 4.21 -3.56
CA ILE A 13 0.22 3.21 -4.32
C ILE A 13 -0.33 3.83 -5.62
N MET A 14 -0.93 5.02 -5.52
CA MET A 14 -1.43 5.78 -6.68
C MET A 14 -0.31 6.07 -7.69
N PHE A 15 0.83 6.59 -7.23
CA PHE A 15 1.98 6.84 -8.09
C PHE A 15 2.48 5.57 -8.78
N LEU A 16 2.57 4.47 -8.05
CA LEU A 16 3.07 3.20 -8.53
C LEU A 16 2.14 2.64 -9.61
N LEU A 17 0.84 2.57 -9.34
CA LEU A 17 -0.17 2.14 -10.32
C LEU A 17 -0.20 3.07 -11.55
N GLY A 18 -0.04 4.38 -11.35
CA GLY A 18 0.02 5.35 -12.44
C GLY A 18 1.24 5.18 -13.33
N SER A 19 2.40 4.94 -12.72
CA SER A 19 3.67 4.69 -13.42
C SER A 19 3.65 3.38 -14.21
N LEU A 20 2.87 2.38 -13.75
CA LEU A 20 2.62 1.13 -14.48
C LEU A 20 1.60 1.30 -15.62
N GLY A 21 0.95 2.47 -15.75
CA GLY A 21 -0.10 2.74 -16.73
C GLY A 21 -1.43 2.06 -16.42
N ILE A 22 -1.59 1.47 -15.23
CA ILE A 22 -2.83 0.81 -14.79
C ILE A 22 -3.93 1.86 -14.56
N ILE A 23 -3.54 3.01 -14.01
CA ILE A 23 -4.44 4.12 -13.75
C ILE A 23 -3.91 5.41 -14.36
N SER A 24 -4.82 6.33 -14.70
CA SER A 24 -4.47 7.64 -15.25
C SER A 24 -4.97 8.76 -14.36
N HIS A 25 -4.29 9.91 -14.41
CA HIS A 25 -4.75 11.14 -13.75
C HIS A 25 -6.20 11.48 -14.13
N ASN A 26 -6.55 11.37 -15.42
CA ASN A 26 -7.90 11.68 -15.90
C ASN A 26 -8.96 10.74 -15.31
N THR A 27 -8.65 9.46 -15.17
CA THR A 27 -9.57 8.50 -14.55
C THR A 27 -9.73 8.76 -13.06
N LEU A 28 -8.65 8.95 -12.30
CA LEU A 28 -8.75 9.16 -10.86
C LEU A 28 -9.32 10.53 -10.47
N SER A 29 -9.08 11.57 -11.28
CA SER A 29 -9.59 12.92 -10.99
C SER A 29 -11.12 12.96 -10.86
N LYS A 30 -11.84 12.03 -11.52
CA LYS A 30 -13.30 11.90 -11.43
C LYS A 30 -13.78 11.44 -10.05
N TYR A 31 -12.91 10.79 -9.26
CA TYR A 31 -13.24 10.26 -7.95
C TYR A 31 -13.03 11.25 -6.79
N ARG A 32 -12.59 12.49 -7.06
CA ARG A 32 -12.38 13.53 -6.01
C ARG A 32 -13.58 13.67 -5.06
N ARG A 33 -14.81 13.72 -5.61
CA ARG A 33 -16.04 13.85 -4.80
C ARG A 33 -16.25 12.64 -3.88
N TRP A 34 -15.94 11.44 -4.37
CA TRP A 34 -16.05 10.20 -3.59
C TRP A 34 -15.01 10.15 -2.48
N ILE A 35 -13.77 10.58 -2.73
CA ILE A 35 -12.72 10.63 -1.72
C ILE A 35 -13.07 11.63 -0.62
N ILE A 36 -13.59 12.80 -0.96
CA ILE A 36 -14.07 13.78 0.03
C ILE A 36 -15.14 13.14 0.91
N LEU A 37 -16.14 12.49 0.33
CA LEU A 37 -17.21 11.82 1.07
C LEU A 37 -16.67 10.70 1.99
N ILE A 38 -15.78 9.85 1.48
CA ILE A 38 -15.16 8.77 2.27
C ILE A 38 -14.30 9.34 3.40
N ALA A 39 -13.56 10.41 3.16
CA ALA A 39 -12.72 11.05 4.17
C ALA A 39 -13.56 11.55 5.35
N PHE A 40 -14.73 12.13 5.08
CA PHE A 40 -15.68 12.53 6.12
C PHE A 40 -16.29 11.32 6.84
N ILE A 41 -16.67 10.26 6.14
CA ILE A 41 -17.16 9.03 6.77
C ILE A 41 -16.11 8.43 7.70
N MET A 42 -14.86 8.34 7.24
CA MET A 42 -13.73 7.87 8.05
C MET A 42 -13.49 8.78 9.25
N GLY A 43 -13.59 10.10 9.07
CA GLY A 43 -13.56 11.07 10.16
C GLY A 43 -14.59 10.73 11.24
N ALA A 44 -15.85 10.54 10.87
CA ALA A 44 -16.94 10.22 11.80
C ALA A 44 -16.78 8.85 12.50
N LEU A 45 -16.11 7.89 11.86
CA LEU A 45 -15.80 6.58 12.47
C LEU A 45 -14.60 6.62 13.42
N ILE A 46 -13.66 7.53 13.18
CA ILE A 46 -12.40 7.65 13.95
C ILE A 46 -12.57 8.61 15.12
N THR A 47 -13.26 9.73 14.94
CA THR A 47 -13.45 10.72 16.00
C THR A 47 -14.47 10.20 17.03
N PRO A 48 -14.18 10.33 18.33
CA PRO A 48 -15.11 9.91 19.38
C PRO A 48 -16.37 10.77 19.41
N THR A 49 -16.29 11.99 18.86
CA THR A 49 -17.38 12.94 18.71
C THR A 49 -17.61 13.22 17.22
N VAL A 50 -18.88 13.25 16.80
CA VAL A 50 -19.27 13.58 15.42
C VAL A 50 -19.46 15.10 15.30
N ASP A 51 -18.44 15.86 15.71
CA ASP A 51 -18.44 17.31 15.56
C ASP A 51 -17.72 17.72 14.26
N PRO A 52 -18.24 18.70 13.51
CA PRO A 52 -17.71 19.03 12.18
C PRO A 52 -16.23 19.45 12.19
N ILE A 53 -15.76 20.10 13.25
CA ILE A 53 -14.40 20.65 13.30
C ILE A 53 -13.36 19.54 13.48
N THR A 54 -13.57 18.62 14.43
CA THR A 54 -12.66 17.49 14.61
C THR A 54 -12.72 16.53 13.43
N GLN A 55 -13.91 16.33 12.84
CA GLN A 55 -14.09 15.49 11.67
C GLN A 55 -13.34 16.05 10.45
N VAL A 56 -13.40 17.36 10.20
CA VAL A 56 -12.59 18.03 9.16
C VAL A 56 -11.10 17.84 9.43
N THR A 57 -10.67 17.93 10.69
CA THR A 57 -9.26 17.75 11.06
C THR A 57 -8.72 16.37 10.67
N VAL A 58 -9.56 15.33 10.70
CA VAL A 58 -9.22 13.97 10.23
C VAL A 58 -9.41 13.82 8.72
N ALA A 59 -10.47 14.37 8.14
CA ALA A 59 -10.77 14.25 6.72
C ALA A 59 -9.75 14.99 5.83
N LEU A 60 -9.27 16.16 6.28
CA LEU A 60 -8.36 17.02 5.54
C LEU A 60 -7.05 16.32 5.13
N PRO A 61 -6.29 15.66 6.03
CA PRO A 61 -5.08 14.95 5.63
C PRO A 61 -5.35 13.82 4.64
N ILE A 62 -6.49 13.14 4.72
CA ILE A 62 -6.86 12.08 3.75
C ILE A 62 -7.04 12.67 2.36
N ILE A 63 -7.78 13.78 2.26
CA ILE A 63 -8.03 14.48 0.99
C ILE A 63 -6.71 15.01 0.41
N ILE A 64 -5.85 15.60 1.24
CA ILE A 64 -4.53 16.10 0.82
C ILE A 64 -3.67 14.96 0.26
N LEU A 65 -3.63 13.81 0.93
CA LEU A 65 -2.86 12.65 0.46
C LEU A 65 -3.35 12.15 -0.91
N PHE A 66 -4.67 12.12 -1.14
CA PHE A 66 -5.20 11.79 -2.45
C PHE A 66 -4.78 12.80 -3.52
N GLU A 67 -4.84 14.11 -3.23
CA GLU A 67 -4.39 15.14 -4.16
C GLU A 67 -2.90 15.03 -4.48
N LEU A 68 -2.07 14.76 -3.48
CA LEU A 68 -0.63 14.50 -3.67
C LEU A 68 -0.40 13.29 -4.58
N GLY A 69 -1.11 12.18 -4.36
CA GLY A 69 -1.04 11.02 -5.24
C GLY A 69 -1.46 11.35 -6.68
N LEU A 70 -2.50 12.17 -6.84
CA LEU A 70 -2.97 12.57 -8.17
C LEU A 70 -1.94 13.46 -8.89
N LEU A 71 -1.31 14.37 -8.16
CA LEU A 71 -0.23 15.22 -8.65
C LEU A 71 0.98 14.37 -9.09
N LEU A 72 1.35 13.36 -8.30
CA LEU A 72 2.43 12.43 -8.64
C LEU A 72 2.14 11.68 -9.95
N ILE A 73 0.90 11.19 -10.14
CA ILE A 73 0.50 10.54 -11.39
C ILE A 73 0.57 11.52 -12.58
N ARG A 74 0.20 12.79 -12.38
CA ARG A 74 0.23 13.81 -13.44
C ARG A 74 1.64 14.03 -14.00
N PHE A 75 2.65 13.98 -13.14
CA PHE A 75 4.05 14.12 -13.53
C PHE A 75 4.71 12.80 -13.93
N SER A 76 4.07 11.67 -13.60
CA SER A 76 4.56 10.35 -14.00
C SER A 76 4.18 10.07 -15.45
N SER A 77 5.18 9.82 -16.28
CA SER A 77 4.96 9.24 -17.61
C SER A 77 4.83 7.72 -17.45
N PRO A 78 3.81 7.07 -18.04
CA PRO A 78 3.73 5.61 -18.03
C PRO A 78 4.96 5.02 -18.73
N ASP A 79 5.93 4.51 -17.96
CA ASP A 79 7.16 3.94 -18.51
C ASP A 79 7.09 2.41 -18.50
N LYS A 80 7.14 1.80 -19.69
CA LYS A 80 7.15 0.34 -19.87
C LYS A 80 8.36 -0.33 -19.20
N LYS A 81 9.48 0.39 -18.98
CA LYS A 81 10.64 -0.14 -18.24
C LYS A 81 10.30 -0.42 -16.78
N SER A 82 9.40 0.38 -16.18
CA SER A 82 9.00 0.23 -14.79
C SER A 82 8.28 -1.09 -14.55
N LEU A 83 7.40 -1.51 -15.47
CA LEU A 83 6.69 -2.80 -15.38
C LEU A 83 7.68 -3.98 -15.36
N ARG A 84 8.68 -3.97 -16.25
CA ARG A 84 9.72 -5.03 -16.29
C ARG A 84 10.57 -5.06 -15.03
N PHE A 85 10.84 -3.89 -14.43
CA PHE A 85 11.52 -3.79 -13.14
C PHE A 85 10.69 -4.42 -12.00
N TYR A 86 9.39 -4.08 -11.90
CA TYR A 86 8.50 -4.69 -10.89
C TYR A 86 8.37 -6.20 -11.04
N PHE A 87 8.20 -6.69 -12.27
CA PHE A 87 8.17 -8.14 -12.52
C PHE A 87 9.49 -8.82 -12.12
N SER A 88 10.63 -8.21 -12.45
CA SER A 88 11.94 -8.72 -12.04
C SER A 88 12.08 -8.74 -10.52
N PHE A 89 11.67 -7.67 -9.84
CA PHE A 89 11.77 -7.56 -8.40
C PHE A 89 10.83 -8.53 -7.68
N PHE A 90 9.60 -8.70 -8.18
CA PHE A 90 8.64 -9.67 -7.66
C PHE A 90 9.15 -11.10 -7.79
N LEU A 91 9.76 -11.44 -8.94
CA LEU A 91 10.35 -12.76 -9.16
C LEU A 91 11.53 -13.01 -8.20
N VAL A 92 12.40 -12.01 -7.99
CA VAL A 92 13.50 -12.08 -7.03
C VAL A 92 12.98 -12.23 -5.59
N ILE A 93 11.98 -11.44 -5.18
CA ILE A 93 11.35 -11.58 -3.85
C ILE A 93 10.76 -12.97 -3.68
N THR A 94 10.06 -13.49 -4.69
CA THR A 94 9.44 -14.82 -4.65
C THR A 94 10.51 -15.90 -4.50
N LEU A 95 11.61 -15.81 -5.24
CA LEU A 95 12.77 -16.71 -5.11
C LEU A 95 13.39 -16.65 -3.71
N ILE A 96 13.57 -15.45 -3.15
CA ILE A 96 14.11 -15.26 -1.79
C ILE A 96 13.17 -15.88 -0.75
N ILE A 97 11.86 -15.67 -0.87
CA ILE A 97 10.87 -16.25 0.04
C ILE A 97 10.92 -17.78 -0.04
N ILE A 98 10.96 -18.36 -1.24
CA ILE A 98 11.06 -19.82 -1.44
C ILE A 98 12.36 -20.35 -0.79
N LEU A 99 13.48 -19.65 -0.98
CA LEU A 99 14.76 -20.04 -0.38
C LEU A 99 14.72 -19.99 1.15
N ILE A 100 14.17 -18.92 1.73
CA ILE A 100 14.03 -18.77 3.18
C ILE A 100 13.13 -19.88 3.75
N VAL A 101 11.99 -20.14 3.11
CA VAL A 101 11.07 -21.21 3.53
C VAL A 101 11.76 -22.57 3.42
N GLY A 102 12.48 -22.85 2.34
CA GLY A 102 13.23 -24.09 2.17
C GLY A 102 14.29 -24.29 3.26
N LEU A 103 15.03 -23.22 3.62
CA LEU A 103 15.99 -23.23 4.73
C LEU A 103 15.32 -23.49 6.09
N ILE A 104 14.17 -22.86 6.34
CA ILE A 104 13.40 -23.08 7.57
C ILE A 104 12.94 -24.55 7.65
N LEU A 105 12.39 -25.10 6.56
CA LEU A 105 11.94 -26.49 6.51
C LEU A 105 13.09 -27.48 6.75
N LEU A 106 14.25 -27.26 6.11
CA LEU A 106 15.44 -28.10 6.31
C LEU A 106 15.94 -28.04 7.77
N LYS A 107 15.85 -26.87 8.40
CA LYS A 107 16.20 -26.70 9.82
C LYS A 107 15.21 -27.41 10.74
N LEU A 108 13.92 -27.41 10.42
CA LEU A 108 12.90 -28.14 11.18
C LEU A 108 13.10 -29.65 11.12
N GLU A 109 13.38 -30.19 9.94
CA GLU A 109 13.65 -31.63 9.76
C GLU A 109 14.92 -32.04 10.52
N THR A 110 15.99 -31.26 10.40
CA THR A 110 17.25 -31.50 11.13
C THR A 110 17.04 -31.49 12.65
N ASN A 111 16.29 -30.52 13.20
CA ASN A 111 16.04 -30.43 14.63
C ASN A 111 15.24 -31.65 15.15
N SER A 112 14.20 -32.07 14.42
CA SER A 112 13.42 -33.25 14.78
C SER A 112 14.22 -34.56 14.72
N PHE A 113 15.20 -34.64 13.81
CA PHE A 113 16.09 -35.78 13.69
C PHE A 113 17.10 -35.83 14.86
N ILE A 114 17.65 -34.68 15.24
CA ILE A 114 18.53 -34.55 16.41
C ILE A 114 17.79 -34.96 17.69
N GLU A 115 16.55 -34.50 17.88
CA GLU A 115 15.74 -34.82 19.06
C GLU A 115 15.47 -36.32 19.20
N LYS A 116 15.21 -37.03 18.08
CA LYS A 116 15.07 -38.50 18.05
C LYS A 116 16.37 -39.28 18.30
N LEU A 117 17.53 -38.67 18.09
CA LEU A 117 18.83 -39.29 18.35
C LEU A 117 19.33 -39.07 19.78
N THR A 118 18.81 -38.04 20.47
CA THR A 118 19.24 -37.64 21.81
C THR A 118 18.25 -37.99 22.94
N GLY A 119 17.08 -38.52 22.62
CA GLY A 119 16.07 -39.02 23.56
C GLY A 119 15.87 -40.52 23.45
#